data_AF-A0A563CHC2-F1
#
_entry.id   AF-A0A563CHC2-F1
#
_cell.length_a   1.000
_cell.length_b   1.000
_cell.length_c   1.000
_cell.angle_alpha   90.00
_cell.angle_beta   90.00
_cell.angle_gamma   90.00
#
_symmetry.space_group_name_H-M   'P 1'
#
loop_
_entity.id
_entity.type
_entity.pdbx_description
1 polymer ?
#
loop_
_entity_poly.entity_id
_entity_poly.type
_entity_poly.pdbx_seq_one_letter_code
_entity_poly.pdbx_strand_id
1 'polypeptide(L)'
;MDTYHDGGKNNELDALKTEFAARLTAAVNEPLTLGNTDTYVDDALGAVIKLVDDVVAKYDAQPGAEWQQLGEANGKEHEDAALKHFGLEDVEGILRHLDDKASQFAVIGQVIAQTNESSDVFVPPDSTPVPQATGSGTGMEKKGKQPKLENLLFVLMNDFGIDPDDPEAVSIVRGSVNTNMMREEPYYQVTVPGIDKVILVCDEYENVTFVFNDEWVREQVSANHPSENEPERPLTDYTKEELSKLIKDNPGQGARIMATKNFTANLVNALKGGFSQQKLDKPVDTRYLRSLKDLSPVPDGYVTINDIKEELGIDKKSGSMLQKIARELEEQEKITIGKYRNKRGF
;
A
#
# COMPACT_ATOMS: atom_id res chain seq x y z
N MET A 1 33.85 27.04 46.21
CA MET A 1 34.01 27.31 44.76
C MET A 1 33.45 26.06 44.11
N ASP A 2 32.12 26.01 43.99
CA ASP A 2 31.41 24.81 43.54
C ASP A 2 31.24 24.87 42.03
N THR A 3 31.96 24.00 41.33
CA THR A 3 31.81 23.78 39.89
C THR A 3 30.67 22.79 39.66
N TYR A 4 29.55 23.31 39.16
CA TYR A 4 28.44 22.53 38.62
C TYR A 4 28.91 21.73 37.39
N HIS A 5 28.75 20.40 37.44
CA HIS A 5 28.82 19.53 36.27
C HIS A 5 27.45 19.45 35.61
N ASP A 6 27.21 20.27 34.58
CA ASP A 6 25.98 20.28 33.76
C ASP A 6 26.16 19.55 32.40
N GLY A 7 27.20 18.73 32.27
CA GLY A 7 27.54 18.07 30.99
C GLY A 7 26.72 16.83 30.63
N GLY A 8 25.87 16.33 31.54
CA GLY A 8 25.19 15.04 31.37
C GLY A 8 23.77 15.10 30.79
N LYS A 9 22.98 16.13 31.14
CA LYS A 9 21.55 16.21 30.78
C LYS A 9 21.31 16.62 29.33
N ASN A 10 22.15 17.50 28.79
CA ASN A 10 22.02 17.96 27.40
C ASN A 10 22.26 16.82 26.40
N ASN A 11 23.18 15.90 26.71
CA ASN A 11 23.48 14.76 25.84
C ASN A 11 22.34 13.71 25.82
N GLU A 12 21.64 13.51 26.93
CA GLU A 12 20.52 12.56 27.01
C GLU A 12 19.27 13.10 26.29
N LEU A 13 18.95 14.39 26.44
CA LEU A 13 17.86 15.03 25.71
C LEU A 13 18.09 15.02 24.19
N ASP A 14 19.31 15.37 23.76
CA ASP A 14 19.66 15.38 22.33
C ASP A 14 19.65 13.96 21.72
N ALA A 15 20.04 12.94 22.50
CA ALA A 15 19.92 11.55 22.10
C ALA A 15 18.45 11.12 21.90
N LEU A 16 17.56 11.47 22.84
CA LEU A 16 16.13 11.17 22.72
C LEU A 16 15.48 11.89 21.53
N LYS A 17 15.81 13.17 21.30
CA LYS A 17 15.34 13.91 20.12
C LYS A 17 15.75 13.21 18.83
N THR A 18 17.01 12.78 18.74
CA THR A 18 17.54 12.07 17.58
C THR A 18 16.84 10.71 17.38
N GLU A 19 16.64 9.96 18.46
CA GLU A 19 15.95 8.67 18.43
C GLU A 19 14.51 8.82 17.95
N PHE A 20 13.74 9.75 18.55
CA PHE A 20 12.34 9.94 18.18
C PHE A 20 12.18 10.47 16.76
N ALA A 21 13.03 11.39 16.31
CA ALA A 21 13.02 11.85 14.92
C ALA A 21 13.34 10.71 13.95
N ALA A 22 14.28 9.82 14.28
CA ALA A 22 14.61 8.65 13.47
C ALA A 22 13.44 7.65 13.42
N ARG A 23 12.76 7.42 14.55
CA ARG A 23 11.57 6.56 14.62
C ARG A 23 10.39 7.12 13.83
N LEU A 24 10.13 8.43 13.93
CA LEU A 24 9.12 9.11 13.13
C LEU A 24 9.43 8.96 11.64
N THR A 25 10.69 9.23 11.27
CA THR A 25 11.18 9.05 9.90
C THR A 25 10.95 7.62 9.44
N ALA A 26 11.28 6.60 10.24
CA ALA A 26 11.07 5.21 9.86
C ALA A 26 9.58 4.88 9.66
N ALA A 27 8.69 5.32 10.56
CA ALA A 27 7.25 5.10 10.46
C ALA A 27 6.65 5.65 9.16
N VAL A 28 7.15 6.81 8.71
CA VAL A 28 6.66 7.49 7.49
C VAL A 28 7.55 7.26 6.26
N ASN A 29 8.49 6.33 6.32
CA ASN A 29 9.34 6.01 5.17
C ASN A 29 9.41 4.50 4.93
N GLU A 30 8.45 3.75 5.45
CA GLU A 30 8.34 2.34 5.11
C GLU A 30 7.98 2.23 3.61
N PRO A 31 8.74 1.47 2.82
CA PRO A 31 8.41 1.24 1.42
C PRO A 31 7.13 0.41 1.30
N LEU A 32 6.30 0.69 0.30
CA LEU A 32 5.24 -0.24 -0.05
C LEU A 32 5.86 -1.52 -0.63
N THR A 33 5.29 -2.62 -0.19
CA THR A 33 5.57 -3.97 -0.64
C THR A 33 4.24 -4.70 -0.78
N LEU A 34 4.24 -5.83 -1.48
CA LEU A 34 3.05 -6.70 -1.51
C LEU A 34 2.63 -7.18 -0.11
N GLY A 35 3.57 -7.28 0.84
CA GLY A 35 3.30 -7.82 2.18
C GLY A 35 2.68 -6.82 3.16
N ASN A 36 2.74 -5.52 2.87
CA ASN A 36 2.16 -4.47 3.70
C ASN A 36 1.16 -3.61 2.92
N THR A 37 0.64 -4.06 1.76
CA THR A 37 -0.31 -3.24 0.96
C THR A 37 -1.62 -3.03 1.73
N ASP A 38 -2.24 -4.11 2.20
CA ASP A 38 -3.51 -4.05 2.96
C ASP A 38 -3.38 -3.30 4.29
N THR A 39 -2.16 -3.20 4.84
CA THR A 39 -1.90 -2.61 6.17
C THR A 39 -1.02 -1.38 6.12
N TYR A 40 -0.74 -0.83 4.92
CA TYR A 40 0.32 0.17 4.73
C TYR A 40 0.12 1.41 5.59
N VAL A 41 -1.09 1.95 5.54
CA VAL A 41 -1.49 3.14 6.30
C VAL A 41 -1.66 2.80 7.77
N ASP A 42 -2.26 1.64 8.08
CA ASP A 42 -2.54 1.18 9.44
C ASP A 42 -1.26 0.98 10.26
N ASP A 43 -0.27 0.32 9.66
CA ASP A 43 1.03 0.06 10.28
C ASP A 43 1.79 1.38 10.52
N ALA A 44 1.75 2.30 9.56
CA ALA A 44 2.38 3.61 9.69
C ALA A 44 1.70 4.46 10.77
N LEU A 45 0.36 4.51 10.79
CA LEU A 45 -0.40 5.23 11.80
C LEU A 45 -0.18 4.62 13.19
N GLY A 46 -0.22 3.29 13.30
CA GLY A 46 0.07 2.58 14.55
C GLY A 46 1.48 2.87 15.08
N ALA A 47 2.47 2.96 14.18
CA ALA A 47 3.83 3.34 14.55
C ALA A 47 3.94 4.79 15.03
N VAL A 48 3.21 5.73 14.40
CA VAL A 48 3.13 7.14 14.83
C VAL A 48 2.44 7.27 16.19
N ILE A 49 1.30 6.61 16.40
CA ILE A 49 0.60 6.60 17.69
C ILE A 49 1.52 6.11 18.80
N LYS A 50 2.17 4.96 18.59
CA LYS A 50 3.10 4.40 19.56
C LYS A 50 4.28 5.32 19.85
N LEU A 51 4.78 6.04 18.83
CA LEU A 51 5.83 7.04 19.04
C LEU A 51 5.35 8.17 19.94
N VAL A 52 4.16 8.70 19.71
CA VAL A 52 3.62 9.80 20.53
C VAL A 52 3.37 9.34 21.96
N ASP A 53 2.84 8.13 22.17
CA ASP A 53 2.70 7.53 23.51
C ASP A 53 4.06 7.48 24.24
N ASP A 54 5.12 7.03 23.56
CA ASP A 54 6.47 6.98 24.14
C ASP A 54 7.04 8.37 24.42
N VAL A 55 6.80 9.34 23.54
CA VAL A 55 7.21 10.74 23.68
C VAL A 55 6.56 11.37 24.90
N VAL A 56 5.25 11.20 25.06
CA VAL A 56 4.48 11.70 26.21
C VAL A 56 4.98 11.05 27.50
N ALA A 57 5.14 9.72 27.52
CA ALA A 57 5.64 9.01 28.70
C ALA A 57 7.05 9.49 29.12
N LYS A 58 7.93 9.79 28.14
CA LYS A 58 9.26 10.35 28.41
C LYS A 58 9.21 11.80 28.86
N TYR A 59 8.26 12.59 28.37
CA TYR A 59 8.05 13.97 28.82
C TYR A 59 7.57 14.00 30.28
N ASP A 60 6.61 13.15 30.64
CA ASP A 60 6.03 13.06 31.98
C ASP A 60 7.02 12.61 33.06
N ALA A 61 7.99 11.80 32.67
CA ALA A 61 9.06 11.36 33.57
C ALA A 61 10.07 12.47 33.89
N GLN A 62 10.01 13.64 33.22
CA GLN A 62 10.98 14.72 33.45
C GLN A 62 10.63 15.55 34.69
N PRO A 63 11.64 15.89 35.53
CA PRO A 63 11.41 16.76 36.68
C PRO A 63 10.95 18.15 36.25
N GLY A 64 9.82 18.61 36.77
CA GLY A 64 9.30 19.96 36.51
C GLY A 64 8.60 20.14 35.16
N ALA A 65 8.12 19.05 34.54
CA ALA A 65 7.33 19.13 33.32
C ALA A 65 6.18 20.14 33.47
N GLU A 66 6.13 21.13 32.57
CA GLU A 66 5.17 22.25 32.61
C GLU A 66 3.72 21.76 32.62
N TRP A 67 3.48 20.56 32.08
CA TRP A 67 2.16 19.93 32.06
C TRP A 67 1.60 19.55 33.42
N GLN A 68 2.43 19.38 34.45
CA GLN A 68 1.94 19.14 35.81
C GLN A 68 1.19 20.36 36.39
N GLN A 69 1.28 21.52 35.73
CA GLN A 69 0.55 22.74 36.07
C GLN A 69 -0.71 22.96 35.20
N LEU A 70 -0.82 22.23 34.09
CA LEU A 70 -2.00 22.19 33.23
C LEU A 70 -2.92 21.09 33.80
N GLY A 71 -4.13 21.44 34.23
CA GLY A 71 -5.06 20.45 34.81
C GLY A 71 -5.37 19.31 33.83
N GLU A 72 -5.78 18.14 34.35
CA GLU A 72 -6.04 16.86 33.64
C GLU A 72 -6.96 16.93 32.38
N ALA A 73 -7.57 18.07 32.09
CA ALA A 73 -8.61 18.24 31.08
C ALA A 73 -8.11 18.45 29.63
N ASN A 74 -6.80 18.55 29.37
CA ASN A 74 -6.28 19.03 28.07
C ASN A 74 -5.26 18.10 27.36
N GLY A 75 -5.59 16.81 27.19
CA GLY A 75 -4.70 15.82 26.55
C GLY A 75 -4.07 16.22 25.20
N LYS A 76 -4.69 17.11 24.41
CA LYS A 76 -4.06 17.71 23.22
C LYS A 76 -2.86 18.58 23.57
N GLU A 77 -3.05 19.55 24.47
CA GLU A 77 -1.98 20.46 24.86
C GLU A 77 -0.83 19.70 25.54
N HIS A 78 -1.11 18.50 26.06
CA HIS A 78 -0.13 17.56 26.59
C HIS A 78 0.73 16.94 25.52
N GLU A 79 0.08 16.32 24.54
CA GLU A 79 0.76 15.73 23.38
C GLU A 79 1.56 16.82 22.63
N ASP A 80 0.98 18.00 22.40
CA ASP A 80 1.64 19.11 21.71
C ASP A 80 2.87 19.62 22.49
N ALA A 81 2.77 19.77 23.82
CA ALA A 81 3.90 20.17 24.65
C ALA A 81 5.03 19.13 24.64
N ALA A 82 4.68 17.84 24.71
CA ALA A 82 5.65 16.76 24.65
C ALA A 82 6.34 16.70 23.27
N LEU A 83 5.58 16.75 22.18
CA LEU A 83 6.10 16.76 20.82
C LEU A 83 7.04 17.95 20.58
N LYS A 84 6.61 19.15 21.00
CA LYS A 84 7.43 20.36 20.93
C LYS A 84 8.73 20.24 21.72
N HIS A 85 8.69 19.70 22.93
CA HIS A 85 9.87 19.49 23.76
C HIS A 85 10.93 18.63 23.07
N PHE A 86 10.50 17.60 22.34
CA PHE A 86 11.37 16.71 21.58
C PHE A 86 11.57 17.13 20.11
N GLY A 87 11.06 18.28 19.68
CA GLY A 87 11.26 18.82 18.32
C GLY A 87 10.51 18.07 17.23
N LEU A 88 9.35 17.48 17.53
CA LEU A 88 8.50 16.71 16.62
C LEU A 88 7.24 17.50 16.19
N GLU A 89 7.37 18.80 15.92
CA GLU A 89 6.24 19.69 15.65
C GLU A 89 5.48 19.35 14.34
N ASP A 90 6.07 18.56 13.44
CA ASP A 90 5.45 18.20 12.15
C ASP A 90 4.59 16.92 12.17
N VAL A 91 4.30 16.35 13.35
CA VAL A 91 3.40 15.18 13.43
C VAL A 91 2.02 15.46 12.83
N GLU A 92 1.53 16.72 12.88
CA GLU A 92 0.26 17.07 12.22
C GLU A 92 0.32 16.89 10.69
N GLY A 93 1.41 17.31 10.04
CA GLY A 93 1.61 17.16 8.60
C GLY A 93 1.65 15.70 8.18
N ILE A 94 2.27 14.88 9.01
CA ILE A 94 2.36 13.43 8.82
C ILE A 94 0.98 12.76 8.89
N LEU A 95 0.14 13.14 9.84
CA LEU A 95 -1.20 12.57 9.97
C LEU A 95 -2.10 12.93 8.78
N ARG A 96 -2.01 14.17 8.27
CA ARG A 96 -2.70 14.57 7.04
C ARG A 96 -2.25 13.71 5.86
N HIS A 97 -0.95 13.54 5.69
CA HIS A 97 -0.40 12.70 4.63
C HIS A 97 -0.89 11.25 4.73
N LEU A 98 -1.03 10.71 5.94
CA LEU A 98 -1.59 9.38 6.16
C LEU A 98 -3.08 9.29 5.80
N ASP A 99 -3.89 10.29 6.13
CA ASP A 99 -5.31 10.35 5.72
C ASP A 99 -5.48 10.48 4.20
N ASP A 100 -4.62 11.28 3.56
CA ASP A 100 -4.55 11.36 2.09
C ASP A 100 -4.26 9.99 1.49
N LYS A 101 -3.29 9.24 2.05
CA LYS A 101 -2.99 7.87 1.59
C LYS A 101 -4.14 6.90 1.86
N ALA A 102 -4.80 6.99 3.01
CA ALA A 102 -5.98 6.18 3.31
C ALA A 102 -7.08 6.41 2.27
N SER A 103 -7.31 7.68 1.92
CA SER A 103 -8.29 8.07 0.90
C SER A 103 -7.93 7.53 -0.49
N GLN A 104 -6.64 7.51 -0.85
CA GLN A 104 -6.17 6.89 -2.10
C GLN A 104 -6.45 5.38 -2.14
N PHE A 105 -6.19 4.64 -1.05
CA PHE A 105 -6.54 3.21 -0.95
C PHE A 105 -8.05 2.99 -1.03
N ALA A 106 -8.85 3.84 -0.38
CA ALA A 106 -10.31 3.75 -0.46
C ALA A 106 -10.84 3.95 -1.89
N VAL A 107 -10.31 4.92 -2.65
CA VAL A 107 -10.63 5.11 -4.07
C VAL A 107 -10.26 3.87 -4.88
N ILE A 108 -9.07 3.30 -4.67
CA ILE A 108 -8.65 2.07 -5.35
C ILE A 108 -9.61 0.91 -5.04
N GLY A 109 -10.02 0.74 -3.78
CA GLY A 109 -10.99 -0.27 -3.38
C GLY A 109 -12.33 -0.10 -4.10
N GLN A 110 -12.80 1.14 -4.28
CA GLN A 110 -14.02 1.44 -5.04
C GLN A 110 -13.87 1.09 -6.52
N VAL A 111 -12.75 1.46 -7.15
CA VAL A 111 -12.45 1.14 -8.56
C VAL A 111 -12.46 -0.38 -8.78
N ILE A 112 -11.82 -1.15 -7.89
CA ILE A 112 -11.79 -2.62 -7.97
C ILE A 112 -13.22 -3.19 -7.84
N ALA A 113 -14.02 -2.68 -6.90
CA ALA A 113 -15.39 -3.13 -6.68
C ALA A 113 -16.34 -2.84 -7.85
N GLN A 114 -16.05 -1.80 -8.65
CA GLN A 114 -16.88 -1.36 -9.78
C GLN A 114 -16.37 -1.84 -11.14
N THR A 115 -15.30 -2.63 -11.16
CA THR A 115 -14.67 -3.14 -12.39
C THR A 115 -15.66 -3.96 -13.23
N ASN A 116 -15.61 -3.76 -14.55
CA ASN A 116 -16.43 -4.53 -15.49
C ASN A 116 -16.13 -6.03 -15.42
N GLU A 117 -17.16 -6.86 -15.39
CA GLU A 117 -17.03 -8.31 -15.39
C GLU A 117 -17.22 -8.88 -16.79
N SER A 118 -16.32 -9.78 -17.19
CA SER A 118 -16.46 -10.63 -18.36
C SER A 118 -16.94 -12.02 -17.96
N SER A 119 -17.77 -12.64 -18.80
CA SER A 119 -18.10 -14.06 -18.67
C SER A 119 -16.92 -14.97 -19.00
N ASP A 120 -15.89 -14.45 -19.67
CA ASP A 120 -14.78 -15.23 -20.19
C ASP A 120 -13.72 -15.52 -19.12
N VAL A 121 -13.15 -16.72 -19.17
CA VAL A 121 -12.07 -17.11 -18.27
C VAL A 121 -10.76 -16.53 -18.78
N PHE A 122 -10.24 -15.54 -18.06
CA PHE A 122 -8.92 -14.99 -18.36
C PHE A 122 -7.82 -15.89 -17.83
N VAL A 123 -6.79 -16.09 -18.64
CA VAL A 123 -5.67 -17.00 -18.42
C VAL A 123 -6.19 -18.40 -18.03
N PRO A 124 -6.79 -19.12 -19.00
CA PRO A 124 -7.36 -20.44 -18.76
C PRO A 124 -6.28 -21.44 -18.30
N PRO A 125 -6.70 -22.53 -17.62
CA PRO A 125 -5.76 -23.56 -17.21
C PRO A 125 -5.16 -24.25 -18.44
N ASP A 126 -3.94 -24.73 -18.31
CA ASP A 126 -3.31 -25.55 -19.33
C ASP A 126 -4.12 -26.82 -19.57
N SER A 127 -4.12 -27.30 -20.81
CA SER A 127 -4.90 -28.46 -21.29
C SER A 127 -4.56 -29.79 -20.61
N THR A 128 -3.73 -29.80 -19.57
CA THR A 128 -3.48 -30.98 -18.74
C THR A 128 -4.74 -31.35 -17.96
N PRO A 129 -5.16 -32.63 -17.98
CA PRO A 129 -6.34 -33.04 -17.24
C PRO A 129 -6.14 -32.75 -15.74
N VAL A 130 -7.08 -32.02 -15.16
CA VAL A 130 -7.18 -31.87 -13.71
C VAL A 130 -7.24 -33.27 -13.11
N PRO A 131 -6.35 -33.64 -12.17
CA PRO A 131 -6.46 -34.91 -11.48
C PRO A 131 -7.84 -34.96 -10.82
N GLN A 132 -8.73 -35.82 -11.33
CA GLN A 132 -9.97 -36.13 -10.61
C GLN A 132 -9.55 -36.72 -9.28
N ALA A 133 -9.82 -35.99 -8.19
CA ALA A 133 -9.58 -36.48 -6.84
C ALA A 133 -10.51 -37.67 -6.58
N THR A 134 -10.06 -38.89 -6.90
CA THR A 134 -10.67 -40.13 -6.44
C THR A 134 -10.21 -40.37 -5.00
N GLY A 135 -10.78 -39.62 -4.06
CA GLY A 135 -10.50 -39.79 -2.64
C GLY A 135 -11.48 -38.99 -1.81
N SER A 136 -11.90 -39.54 -0.67
CA SER A 136 -12.82 -38.92 0.29
C SER A 136 -12.17 -37.72 1.04
N GLY A 137 -11.27 -37.00 0.38
CA GLY A 137 -10.27 -36.13 0.97
C GLY A 137 -10.89 -34.87 1.56
N THR A 138 -10.54 -34.61 2.81
CA THR A 138 -10.56 -33.29 3.44
C THR A 138 -10.17 -32.22 2.42
N GLY A 139 -11.04 -31.22 2.24
CA GLY A 139 -10.95 -30.21 1.19
C GLY A 139 -9.55 -29.64 1.04
N MET A 140 -9.11 -29.45 -0.20
CA MET A 140 -7.86 -28.74 -0.49
C MET A 140 -7.89 -27.40 0.24
N GLU A 141 -6.82 -27.07 0.95
CA GLU A 141 -6.72 -25.78 1.64
C GLU A 141 -6.95 -24.66 0.64
N LYS A 142 -7.89 -23.77 0.97
CA LYS A 142 -8.12 -22.57 0.19
C LYS A 142 -6.84 -21.77 0.15
N LYS A 143 -6.37 -21.46 -1.06
CA LYS A 143 -5.26 -20.53 -1.22
C LYS A 143 -5.71 -19.15 -0.76
N GLY A 144 -4.86 -18.48 0.02
CA GLY A 144 -5.12 -17.11 0.46
C GLY A 144 -5.09 -16.12 -0.70
N LYS A 145 -5.44 -14.87 -0.43
CA LYS A 145 -5.29 -13.75 -1.37
C LYS A 145 -4.04 -12.94 -1.03
N GLN A 146 -3.54 -12.23 -2.04
CA GLN A 146 -2.50 -11.21 -1.92
C GLN A 146 -2.97 -10.01 -2.75
N PRO A 147 -2.88 -8.78 -2.24
CA PRO A 147 -3.44 -7.57 -2.87
C PRO A 147 -2.60 -7.09 -4.06
N LYS A 148 -2.44 -7.91 -5.10
CA LYS A 148 -1.59 -7.60 -6.25
C LYS A 148 -2.23 -6.54 -7.14
N LEU A 149 -3.54 -6.59 -7.34
CA LEU A 149 -4.28 -5.58 -8.09
C LEU A 149 -4.24 -4.23 -7.37
N GLU A 150 -4.52 -4.19 -6.07
CA GLU A 150 -4.44 -2.96 -5.27
C GLU A 150 -3.01 -2.39 -5.26
N ASN A 151 -1.99 -3.24 -5.06
CA ASN A 151 -0.58 -2.83 -5.13
C ASN A 151 -0.23 -2.20 -6.50
N LEU A 152 -0.73 -2.79 -7.59
CA LEU A 152 -0.55 -2.25 -8.95
C LEU A 152 -1.19 -0.88 -9.10
N LEU A 153 -2.46 -0.73 -8.72
CA LEU A 153 -3.20 0.52 -8.89
C LEU A 153 -2.60 1.64 -8.03
N PHE A 154 -2.15 1.32 -6.83
CA PHE A 154 -1.46 2.28 -5.97
C PHE A 154 -0.13 2.74 -6.58
N VAL A 155 0.64 1.81 -7.17
CA VAL A 155 1.89 2.13 -7.90
C VAL A 155 1.59 3.03 -9.10
N LEU A 156 0.56 2.75 -9.90
CA LEU A 156 0.18 3.59 -11.04
C LEU A 156 -0.15 5.02 -10.59
N MET A 157 -0.96 5.15 -9.54
CA MET A 157 -1.33 6.45 -8.97
C MET A 157 -0.11 7.22 -8.47
N ASN A 158 0.79 6.59 -7.72
CA ASN A 158 1.83 7.30 -6.97
C ASN A 158 3.18 7.39 -7.69
N ASP A 159 3.59 6.37 -8.45
CA ASP A 159 4.87 6.39 -9.17
C ASP A 159 4.75 6.91 -10.60
N PHE A 160 3.56 6.82 -11.20
CA PHE A 160 3.32 7.20 -12.59
C PHE A 160 2.34 8.37 -12.74
N GLY A 161 1.68 8.81 -11.65
CA GLY A 161 0.71 9.90 -11.70
C GLY A 161 -0.54 9.54 -12.52
N ILE A 162 -0.89 8.26 -12.58
CA ILE A 162 -1.99 7.73 -13.38
C ILE A 162 -3.17 7.45 -12.45
N ASP A 163 -4.25 8.20 -12.61
CA ASP A 163 -5.46 8.03 -11.82
C ASP A 163 -6.18 6.72 -12.21
N PRO A 164 -6.34 5.74 -11.30
CA PRO A 164 -7.06 4.50 -11.58
C PRO A 164 -8.57 4.69 -11.71
N ASP A 165 -9.15 5.82 -11.28
CA ASP A 165 -10.58 6.13 -11.45
C ASP A 165 -10.87 6.81 -12.80
N ASP A 166 -9.84 7.21 -13.57
CA ASP A 166 -10.00 7.71 -14.92
C ASP A 166 -10.06 6.54 -15.93
N PRO A 167 -11.23 6.23 -16.53
CA PRO A 167 -11.38 5.09 -17.45
C PRO A 167 -10.61 5.25 -18.76
N GLU A 168 -10.19 6.46 -19.13
CA GLU A 168 -9.34 6.70 -20.30
C GLU A 168 -7.86 6.43 -19.97
N ALA A 169 -7.48 6.57 -18.69
CA ALA A 169 -6.11 6.32 -18.21
C ALA A 169 -5.88 4.85 -17.84
N VAL A 170 -6.87 4.22 -17.20
CA VAL A 170 -6.82 2.82 -16.75
C VAL A 170 -8.13 2.11 -17.07
N SER A 171 -8.06 1.05 -17.87
CA SER A 171 -9.20 0.15 -18.09
C SER A 171 -8.97 -1.17 -17.36
N ILE A 172 -9.93 -1.57 -16.54
CA ILE A 172 -9.88 -2.84 -15.80
C ILE A 172 -11.06 -3.71 -16.24
N VAL A 173 -10.77 -4.97 -16.57
CA VAL A 173 -11.77 -6.00 -16.83
C VAL A 173 -11.47 -7.22 -16.00
N ARG A 174 -12.45 -7.67 -15.23
CA ARG A 174 -12.40 -8.87 -14.40
C ARG A 174 -12.86 -10.07 -15.21
N GLY A 175 -12.02 -11.09 -15.35
CA GLY A 175 -12.43 -12.36 -15.95
C GLY A 175 -13.33 -13.18 -15.01
N SER A 176 -13.78 -14.35 -15.49
CA SER A 176 -14.53 -15.31 -14.69
C SER A 176 -13.63 -16.45 -14.16
N VAL A 177 -14.20 -17.24 -13.25
CA VAL A 177 -13.61 -18.48 -12.75
C VAL A 177 -14.62 -19.60 -12.93
N ASN A 178 -14.16 -20.74 -13.45
CA ASN A 178 -14.98 -21.93 -13.60
C ASN A 178 -14.80 -22.89 -12.41
N THR A 179 -15.86 -23.63 -12.07
CA THR A 179 -15.85 -24.62 -10.98
C THR A 179 -14.86 -25.77 -11.16
N ASN A 180 -14.37 -25.98 -12.38
CA ASN A 180 -13.40 -27.02 -12.71
C ASN A 180 -11.95 -26.53 -12.60
N MET A 181 -11.74 -25.26 -12.24
CA MET A 181 -10.42 -24.68 -12.03
C MET A 181 -9.99 -24.87 -10.57
N MET A 182 -8.68 -25.04 -10.38
CA MET A 182 -8.07 -25.09 -9.05
C MET A 182 -7.99 -23.72 -8.37
N ARG A 183 -8.14 -22.65 -9.16
CA ARG A 183 -8.07 -21.26 -8.75
C ARG A 183 -9.46 -20.76 -8.39
N GLU A 184 -9.61 -20.02 -7.30
CA GLU A 184 -10.88 -19.40 -6.87
C GLU A 184 -10.98 -17.90 -7.25
N GLU A 185 -9.86 -17.21 -7.51
CA GLU A 185 -9.86 -15.79 -7.93
C GLU A 185 -9.64 -15.61 -9.44
N PRO A 186 -10.34 -14.69 -10.12
CA PRO A 186 -10.10 -14.45 -11.53
C PRO A 186 -8.80 -13.69 -11.78
N TYR A 187 -8.31 -13.76 -13.02
CA TYR A 187 -7.40 -12.75 -13.53
C TYR A 187 -8.17 -11.49 -13.92
N TYR A 188 -7.54 -10.35 -13.67
CA TYR A 188 -7.93 -9.04 -14.19
C TYR A 188 -7.00 -8.69 -15.35
N GLN A 189 -7.56 -8.12 -16.41
CA GLN A 189 -6.79 -7.39 -17.41
C GLN A 189 -6.83 -5.90 -17.04
N VAL A 190 -5.66 -5.30 -16.88
CA VAL A 190 -5.48 -3.86 -16.66
C VAL A 190 -4.75 -3.30 -17.87
N THR A 191 -5.38 -2.39 -18.61
CA THR A 191 -4.78 -1.70 -19.74
C THR A 191 -4.49 -0.25 -19.34
N VAL A 192 -3.25 0.19 -19.59
CA VAL A 192 -2.77 1.53 -19.23
C VAL A 192 -2.14 2.18 -20.46
N PRO A 193 -2.93 2.84 -21.33
CA PRO A 193 -2.46 3.37 -22.61
C PRO A 193 -1.33 4.39 -22.46
N GLY A 194 -1.39 5.24 -21.41
CA GLY A 194 -0.42 6.31 -21.19
C GLY A 194 1.04 5.85 -20.98
N ILE A 195 1.25 4.57 -20.64
CA ILE A 195 2.58 3.96 -20.51
C ILE A 195 2.77 2.74 -21.42
N ASP A 196 1.86 2.53 -22.38
CA ASP A 196 1.87 1.41 -23.31
C ASP A 196 1.95 0.04 -22.60
N LYS A 197 1.03 -0.24 -21.66
CA LYS A 197 1.05 -1.52 -20.91
C LYS A 197 -0.30 -2.22 -20.89
N VAL A 198 -0.24 -3.55 -21.00
CA VAL A 198 -1.32 -4.49 -20.65
C VAL A 198 -0.81 -5.42 -19.56
N ILE A 199 -1.56 -5.53 -18.47
CA ILE A 199 -1.20 -6.31 -17.29
C ILE A 199 -2.27 -7.36 -17.02
N LEU A 200 -1.86 -8.61 -16.82
CA LEU A 200 -2.71 -9.69 -16.34
C LEU A 200 -2.33 -9.99 -14.89
N VAL A 201 -3.23 -9.68 -13.95
CA VAL A 201 -2.98 -9.78 -12.51
C VAL A 201 -4.04 -10.65 -11.84
N CYS A 202 -3.64 -11.48 -10.87
CA CYS A 202 -4.55 -12.34 -10.11
C CYS A 202 -4.12 -12.33 -8.64
N ASP A 203 -5.06 -12.04 -7.75
CA ASP A 203 -4.78 -11.88 -6.32
C ASP A 203 -4.62 -13.21 -5.59
N GLU A 204 -5.06 -14.34 -6.15
CA GLU A 204 -4.83 -15.64 -5.51
C GLU A 204 -3.32 -15.93 -5.35
N TYR A 205 -2.96 -16.48 -4.18
CA TYR A 205 -1.62 -16.90 -3.84
C TYR A 205 -1.01 -17.84 -4.90
N GLU A 206 0.33 -17.77 -5.10
CA GLU A 206 1.10 -18.48 -6.14
C GLU A 206 0.80 -18.12 -7.61
N ASN A 207 -0.28 -17.40 -7.91
CA ASN A 207 -0.49 -16.86 -9.25
C ASN A 207 0.52 -15.75 -9.55
N VAL A 208 0.85 -15.60 -10.84
CA VAL A 208 1.83 -14.62 -11.31
C VAL A 208 1.16 -13.48 -12.02
N THR A 209 1.80 -12.31 -11.97
CA THR A 209 1.41 -11.15 -12.76
C THR A 209 2.21 -11.15 -14.06
N PHE A 210 1.56 -10.92 -15.18
CA PHE A 210 2.21 -10.72 -16.46
C PHE A 210 2.05 -9.26 -16.89
N VAL A 211 3.12 -8.65 -17.40
CA VAL A 211 3.12 -7.28 -17.91
C VAL A 211 3.65 -7.33 -19.34
N PHE A 212 2.96 -6.71 -20.29
CA PHE A 212 3.35 -6.65 -21.70
C PHE A 212 3.28 -5.22 -22.24
N ASN A 213 4.03 -4.93 -23.29
CA ASN A 213 3.84 -3.72 -24.10
C ASN A 213 2.53 -3.82 -24.89
N ASP A 214 1.68 -2.81 -24.79
CA ASP A 214 0.34 -2.81 -25.38
C ASP A 214 0.38 -2.71 -26.92
N GLU A 215 1.26 -1.87 -27.47
CA GLU A 215 1.53 -1.79 -28.91
C GLU A 215 1.95 -3.14 -29.47
N TRP A 216 2.87 -3.85 -28.80
CA TRP A 216 3.30 -5.18 -29.24
C TRP A 216 2.17 -6.21 -29.17
N VAL A 217 1.31 -6.15 -28.14
CA VAL A 217 0.13 -7.03 -28.05
C VAL A 217 -0.82 -6.77 -29.23
N ARG A 218 -1.14 -5.50 -29.53
CA ARG A 218 -2.00 -5.14 -30.66
C ARG A 218 -1.41 -5.52 -32.02
N GLU A 219 -0.12 -5.33 -32.22
CA GLU A 219 0.51 -5.55 -33.53
C GLU A 219 0.87 -7.02 -33.78
N GLN A 220 1.24 -7.76 -32.75
CA GLN A 220 1.82 -9.09 -32.91
C GLN A 220 0.92 -10.17 -32.32
N VAL A 221 0.32 -9.98 -31.15
CA VAL A 221 -0.56 -11.01 -30.56
C VAL A 221 -1.89 -11.07 -31.32
N SER A 222 -2.48 -9.91 -31.64
CA SER A 222 -3.67 -9.87 -32.51
C SER A 222 -3.38 -10.32 -33.95
N ALA A 223 -2.18 -10.08 -34.47
CA ALA A 223 -1.83 -10.42 -35.85
C ALA A 223 -1.25 -11.83 -36.06
N ASN A 224 -0.96 -12.61 -35.01
CA ASN A 224 -0.26 -13.90 -35.14
C ASN A 224 -1.14 -15.08 -35.63
N HIS A 225 -2.39 -14.85 -36.05
CA HIS A 225 -3.24 -15.87 -36.69
C HIS A 225 -4.19 -15.32 -37.79
N PRO A 226 -3.72 -14.70 -38.89
CA PRO A 226 -4.60 -14.36 -40.01
C PRO A 226 -4.55 -15.53 -41.00
N SER A 227 -5.22 -16.64 -40.67
CA SER A 227 -5.92 -17.37 -41.74
C SER A 227 -7.32 -16.76 -41.80
N GLU A 228 -7.95 -16.68 -42.98
CA GLU A 228 -9.29 -16.09 -43.16
C GLU A 228 -10.39 -16.70 -42.25
N ASN A 229 -10.07 -17.73 -41.45
CA ASN A 229 -11.00 -18.50 -40.62
C ASN A 229 -10.61 -18.59 -39.11
N GLU A 230 -9.55 -17.93 -38.64
CA GLU A 230 -9.21 -17.93 -37.20
C GLU A 230 -9.43 -16.52 -36.61
N PRO A 231 -10.28 -16.36 -35.58
CA PRO A 231 -10.46 -15.08 -34.93
C PRO A 231 -9.18 -14.65 -34.20
N GLU A 232 -8.94 -13.34 -34.13
CA GLU A 232 -7.86 -12.79 -33.31
C GLU A 232 -7.99 -13.33 -31.87
N ARG A 233 -6.92 -13.95 -31.36
CA ARG A 233 -6.90 -14.50 -30.01
C ARG A 233 -6.39 -13.43 -29.04
N PRO A 234 -7.24 -12.88 -28.14
CA PRO A 234 -6.80 -11.90 -27.17
C PRO A 234 -5.80 -12.50 -26.19
N LEU A 235 -4.94 -11.67 -25.60
CA LEU A 235 -3.93 -12.10 -24.63
C LEU A 235 -4.54 -12.85 -23.43
N THR A 236 -5.78 -12.52 -23.07
CA THR A 236 -6.55 -13.19 -22.01
C THR A 236 -6.81 -14.66 -22.25
N ASP A 237 -6.81 -15.11 -23.51
CA ASP A 237 -7.11 -16.50 -23.85
C ASP A 237 -5.88 -17.40 -23.74
N TYR A 238 -4.69 -16.83 -23.57
CA TYR A 238 -3.44 -17.58 -23.44
C TYR A 238 -3.32 -18.18 -22.04
N THR A 239 -2.88 -19.43 -21.97
CA THR A 239 -2.57 -20.08 -20.68
C THR A 239 -1.30 -19.47 -20.06
N LYS A 240 -1.04 -19.77 -18.78
CA LYS A 240 0.17 -19.28 -18.10
C LYS A 240 1.45 -19.75 -18.81
N GLU A 241 1.45 -20.95 -19.36
CA GLU A 241 2.58 -21.57 -20.04
C GLU A 241 2.80 -20.90 -21.38
N GLU A 242 1.73 -20.62 -22.12
CA GLU A 242 1.80 -19.88 -23.38
C GLU A 242 2.26 -18.44 -23.16
N LEU A 243 1.75 -17.73 -22.15
CA LEU A 243 2.22 -16.39 -21.77
C LEU A 243 3.70 -16.40 -21.37
N SER A 244 4.12 -17.40 -20.60
CA SER A 244 5.53 -17.57 -20.20
C SER A 244 6.42 -17.85 -21.41
N LYS A 245 5.91 -18.62 -22.38
CA LYS A 245 6.60 -18.87 -23.65
C LYS A 245 6.67 -17.61 -24.51
N LEU A 246 5.60 -16.83 -24.63
CA LEU A 246 5.60 -15.54 -25.35
C LEU A 246 6.67 -14.61 -24.81
N ILE A 247 6.79 -14.49 -23.49
CA ILE A 247 7.84 -13.68 -22.84
C ILE A 247 9.23 -14.23 -23.12
N LYS A 248 9.40 -15.57 -23.06
CA LYS A 248 10.68 -16.21 -23.33
C LYS A 248 11.14 -15.99 -24.77
N ASP A 249 10.21 -16.06 -25.70
CA ASP A 249 10.46 -15.89 -27.14
C ASP A 249 10.62 -14.39 -27.49
N ASN A 250 10.09 -13.48 -26.66
CA ASN A 250 10.13 -12.02 -26.84
C ASN A 250 10.56 -11.28 -25.56
N PRO A 251 11.83 -11.41 -25.11
CA PRO A 251 12.29 -10.96 -23.80
C PRO A 251 12.24 -9.44 -23.57
N GLY A 252 12.01 -8.64 -24.62
CA GLY A 252 11.85 -7.19 -24.55
C GLY A 252 10.40 -6.70 -24.58
N GLN A 253 9.42 -7.63 -24.58
CA GLN A 253 8.01 -7.30 -24.81
C GLN A 253 7.10 -7.65 -23.63
N GLY A 254 7.63 -8.36 -22.62
CA GLY A 254 6.88 -8.60 -21.40
C GLY A 254 7.71 -9.19 -20.27
N ALA A 255 7.14 -9.19 -19.07
CA ALA A 255 7.71 -9.75 -17.86
C ALA A 255 6.71 -10.64 -17.12
N ARG A 256 7.25 -11.67 -16.49
CA ARG A 256 6.53 -12.58 -15.58
C ARG A 256 6.98 -12.33 -14.16
N ILE A 257 6.08 -11.85 -13.31
CA ILE A 257 6.39 -11.36 -11.97
C ILE A 257 5.77 -12.30 -10.93
N MET A 258 6.64 -12.92 -10.12
CA MET A 258 6.25 -13.77 -9.00
C MET A 258 5.91 -12.91 -7.77
N ALA A 259 4.91 -13.32 -7.00
CA ALA A 259 4.53 -12.72 -5.72
C ALA A 259 5.57 -13.03 -4.61
N THR A 260 6.74 -12.41 -4.72
CA THR A 260 7.86 -12.51 -3.77
C THR A 260 8.05 -11.17 -3.05
N LYS A 261 8.98 -11.10 -2.09
CA LYS A 261 9.34 -9.85 -1.39
C LYS A 261 9.71 -8.68 -2.32
N ASN A 262 10.15 -8.96 -3.55
CA ASN A 262 10.53 -7.95 -4.54
C ASN A 262 9.42 -7.68 -5.58
N PHE A 263 8.20 -8.15 -5.35
CA PHE A 263 7.08 -8.01 -6.29
C PHE A 263 6.88 -6.58 -6.77
N THR A 264 6.70 -5.63 -5.83
CA THR A 264 6.43 -4.21 -6.14
C THR A 264 7.59 -3.58 -6.91
N ALA A 265 8.83 -3.85 -6.51
CA ALA A 265 10.01 -3.37 -7.23
C ALA A 265 10.09 -3.91 -8.67
N ASN A 266 9.82 -5.22 -8.85
CA ASN A 266 9.80 -5.84 -10.16
C ASN A 266 8.65 -5.29 -11.03
N LEU A 267 7.51 -5.01 -10.42
CA LEU A 267 6.34 -4.40 -11.07
C LEU A 267 6.68 -3.02 -11.60
N VAL A 268 7.17 -2.12 -10.74
CA VAL A 268 7.59 -0.77 -11.15
C VAL A 268 8.61 -0.81 -12.28
N ASN A 269 9.59 -1.71 -12.20
CA ASN A 269 10.58 -1.86 -13.25
C ASN A 269 9.97 -2.36 -14.58
N ALA A 270 9.04 -3.33 -14.55
CA ALA A 270 8.34 -3.79 -15.75
C ALA A 270 7.45 -2.71 -16.37
N LEU A 271 6.75 -1.92 -15.55
CA LEU A 271 5.94 -0.79 -16.01
C LEU A 271 6.79 0.30 -16.69
N LYS A 272 8.05 0.49 -16.25
CA LYS A 272 9.04 1.37 -16.90
C LYS A 272 9.66 0.79 -18.19
N GLY A 273 9.24 -0.41 -18.63
CA GLY A 273 9.78 -1.11 -19.80
C GLY A 273 11.02 -1.97 -19.51
N GLY A 274 11.40 -2.14 -18.24
CA GLY A 274 12.49 -3.01 -17.83
C GLY A 274 12.07 -4.49 -17.81
N PHE A 275 12.07 -5.16 -18.95
CA PHE A 275 11.61 -6.56 -19.05
C PHE A 275 12.65 -7.64 -18.80
N SER A 276 13.92 -7.27 -18.61
CA SER A 276 14.96 -8.22 -18.21
C SER A 276 14.54 -8.97 -16.94
N GLN A 277 14.76 -10.29 -16.90
CA GLN A 277 14.57 -11.09 -15.68
C GLN A 277 15.55 -10.61 -14.60
N GLN A 278 15.13 -9.63 -13.80
CA GLN A 278 16.02 -8.97 -12.88
C GLN A 278 16.06 -9.72 -11.55
N LYS A 279 17.28 -10.12 -11.14
CA LYS A 279 17.65 -10.14 -9.73
C LYS A 279 17.78 -8.69 -9.28
N LEU A 280 16.66 -8.00 -9.04
CA LEU A 280 16.67 -6.71 -8.36
C LEU A 280 17.08 -6.97 -6.91
N ASP A 281 18.39 -6.92 -6.63
CA ASP A 281 18.95 -6.97 -5.28
C ASP A 281 18.83 -5.61 -4.56
N LYS A 282 18.43 -4.55 -5.27
CA LYS A 282 18.23 -3.21 -4.72
C LYS A 282 16.74 -2.85 -4.70
N PRO A 283 16.23 -2.36 -3.56
CA PRO A 283 14.86 -1.86 -3.49
C PRO A 283 14.70 -0.66 -4.42
N VAL A 284 13.64 -0.65 -5.21
CA VAL A 284 13.12 0.58 -5.83
C VAL A 284 12.64 1.49 -4.69
N ASP A 285 12.86 2.80 -4.82
CA ASP A 285 12.40 3.76 -3.80
C ASP A 285 10.87 3.89 -3.88
N THR A 286 10.16 3.04 -3.14
CA THR A 286 8.68 2.99 -3.06
C THR A 286 8.17 3.60 -1.76
N ARG A 287 8.87 4.61 -1.24
CA ARG A 287 8.49 5.30 0.00
C ARG A 287 7.46 6.38 -0.30
N TYR A 288 6.19 6.02 -0.22
CA TYR A 288 5.07 6.92 -0.56
C TYR A 288 4.66 7.83 0.59
N LEU A 289 5.06 7.49 1.80
CA LEU A 289 4.87 8.31 2.98
C LEU A 289 5.89 9.48 3.05
N ARG A 290 6.79 9.58 2.06
CA ARG A 290 7.83 10.60 1.98
C ARG A 290 7.37 11.82 1.19
N SER A 291 7.05 12.90 1.90
CA SER A 291 7.35 14.28 1.47
C SER A 291 7.12 15.28 2.61
N LEU A 292 8.17 15.47 3.41
CA LEU A 292 8.33 16.62 4.30
C LEU A 292 8.99 17.81 3.56
N LYS A 293 9.58 17.56 2.39
CA LYS A 293 10.38 18.52 1.59
C LYS A 293 9.70 19.01 0.31
N ASP A 294 8.70 18.30 -0.21
CA ASP A 294 7.87 18.75 -1.35
C ASP A 294 6.52 19.32 -0.89
N LEU A 295 6.32 19.50 0.43
CA LEU A 295 5.30 20.39 0.96
C LEU A 295 5.59 21.80 0.45
N SER A 296 4.66 22.35 -0.34
CA SER A 296 4.66 23.79 -0.61
C SER A 296 4.74 24.54 0.73
N PRO A 297 5.53 25.63 0.85
CA PRO A 297 5.55 26.43 2.06
C PRO A 297 4.13 26.83 2.38
N VAL A 298 3.74 26.57 3.62
CA VAL A 298 2.41 26.75 4.18
C VAL A 298 1.63 27.92 3.56
N PRO A 299 0.73 27.72 2.55
CA PRO A 299 -0.16 28.82 2.12
C PRO A 299 -1.00 29.37 3.27
N ASP A 300 -1.33 30.66 3.27
CA ASP A 300 -2.30 31.21 4.23
C ASP A 300 -3.65 30.46 4.11
N GLY A 301 -4.08 29.81 5.20
CA GLY A 301 -5.31 28.98 5.25
C GLY A 301 -5.15 27.53 5.72
N TYR A 302 -4.16 27.22 6.57
CA TYR A 302 -3.87 25.84 7.00
C TYR A 302 -4.98 25.17 7.80
N VAL A 303 -5.30 23.94 7.39
CA VAL A 303 -6.13 22.96 8.09
C VAL A 303 -5.31 22.37 9.23
N THR A 304 -5.48 22.94 10.42
CA THR A 304 -4.94 22.48 11.70
C THR A 304 -5.54 21.13 12.09
N ILE A 305 -5.01 20.42 13.09
CA ILE A 305 -5.73 19.23 13.59
C ILE A 305 -7.15 19.58 14.10
N ASN A 306 -7.47 20.85 14.39
CA ASN A 306 -8.86 21.21 14.67
C ASN A 306 -9.75 21.13 13.43
N ASP A 307 -9.21 21.43 12.26
CA ASP A 307 -9.94 21.33 11.00
C ASP A 307 -10.08 19.88 10.58
N ILE A 308 -9.05 19.03 10.79
CA ILE A 308 -9.17 17.56 10.64
C ILE A 308 -10.21 17.00 11.62
N LYS A 309 -10.25 17.50 12.86
CA LYS A 309 -11.29 17.10 13.83
C LYS A 309 -12.68 17.58 13.44
N GLU A 310 -12.80 18.73 12.80
CA GLU A 310 -14.08 19.29 12.34
C GLU A 310 -14.58 18.50 11.12
N GLU A 311 -13.69 18.17 10.20
CA GLU A 311 -13.94 17.29 9.04
C GLU A 311 -14.30 15.86 9.47
N LEU A 312 -13.62 15.34 10.49
CA LEU A 312 -13.86 14.01 11.05
C LEU A 312 -14.89 14.00 12.21
N GLY A 313 -15.48 15.14 12.62
CA GLY A 313 -16.52 15.20 13.66
C GLY A 313 -16.10 14.88 15.12
N ILE A 314 -14.83 15.02 15.51
CA ILE A 314 -14.26 14.55 16.79
C ILE A 314 -14.36 15.58 17.94
N ASP A 315 -15.06 15.25 19.05
CA ASP A 315 -15.19 16.14 20.24
C ASP A 315 -13.92 16.28 21.10
N LYS A 316 -13.72 17.50 21.64
CA LYS A 316 -12.49 18.01 22.28
C LYS A 316 -12.18 17.42 23.66
N LYS A 317 -13.07 16.68 24.31
CA LYS A 317 -13.10 16.68 25.79
C LYS A 317 -12.37 15.60 26.60
N SER A 318 -11.83 14.49 26.06
CA SER A 318 -11.01 13.52 26.86
C SER A 318 -10.34 12.42 26.02
N GLY A 319 -9.09 12.04 26.31
CA GLY A 319 -8.34 10.90 25.73
C GLY A 319 -7.16 11.30 24.82
N SER A 320 -6.27 10.35 24.48
CA SER A 320 -5.19 10.57 23.48
C SER A 320 -5.81 10.96 22.14
N MET A 321 -5.34 12.06 21.56
CA MET A 321 -5.95 12.67 20.38
C MET A 321 -5.76 11.80 19.14
N LEU A 322 -4.60 11.18 19.02
CA LEU A 322 -4.26 10.31 17.90
C LEU A 322 -5.06 9.00 17.92
N GLN A 323 -5.33 8.46 19.11
CA GLN A 323 -6.19 7.29 19.25
C GLN A 323 -7.63 7.59 18.81
N LYS A 324 -8.11 8.83 18.93
CA LYS A 324 -9.42 9.23 18.39
C LYS A 324 -9.40 9.37 16.88
N ILE A 325 -8.37 10.01 16.31
CA ILE A 325 -8.22 10.15 14.86
C ILE A 325 -8.19 8.76 14.22
N ALA A 326 -7.41 7.85 14.78
CA ALA A 326 -7.36 6.47 14.31
C ALA A 326 -8.74 5.80 14.38
N ARG A 327 -9.47 5.91 15.51
CA ARG A 327 -10.79 5.30 15.64
C ARG A 327 -11.78 5.85 14.61
N GLU A 328 -11.73 7.15 14.32
CA GLU A 328 -12.64 7.77 13.36
C GLU A 328 -12.31 7.35 11.92
N LEU A 329 -11.03 7.22 11.58
CA LEU A 329 -10.61 6.65 10.30
C LEU A 329 -11.04 5.18 10.16
N GLU A 330 -11.07 4.41 11.26
CA GLU A 330 -11.63 3.05 11.30
C GLU A 330 -13.15 3.07 11.09
N GLU A 331 -13.88 3.99 11.73
CA GLU A 331 -15.34 4.17 11.57
C GLU A 331 -15.72 4.58 10.14
N GLN A 332 -14.84 5.31 9.44
CA GLN A 332 -14.99 5.69 8.02
C GLN A 332 -14.53 4.60 7.04
N GLU A 333 -14.14 3.43 7.53
CA GLU A 333 -13.62 2.31 6.71
C GLU A 333 -12.38 2.69 5.87
N LYS A 334 -11.67 3.76 6.25
CA LYS A 334 -10.43 4.23 5.60
C LYS A 334 -9.20 3.44 6.05
N ILE A 335 -9.23 2.91 7.27
CA ILE A 335 -8.18 2.08 7.88
C ILE A 335 -8.79 0.93 8.67
N THR A 336 -8.03 -0.12 8.96
CA THR A 336 -8.44 -1.18 9.89
C THR A 336 -7.53 -1.22 11.11
N ILE A 337 -7.99 -0.73 12.27
CA ILE A 337 -7.19 -0.87 13.49
C ILE A 337 -7.17 -2.35 13.89
N GLY A 338 -6.00 -2.99 13.73
CA GLY A 338 -5.73 -4.28 14.31
C GLY A 338 -6.00 -4.23 15.82
N LYS A 339 -7.13 -4.79 16.26
CA LYS A 339 -7.46 -4.92 17.68
C LYS A 339 -6.39 -5.79 18.33
N TYR A 340 -5.34 -5.17 18.87
CA TYR A 340 -4.50 -5.78 19.88
C TYR A 340 -5.35 -6.01 21.12
N ARG A 341 -6.13 -7.09 21.11
CA ARG A 341 -6.51 -7.78 22.33
C ARG A 341 -5.22 -8.28 22.94
N ASN A 342 -4.64 -7.46 23.80
CA ASN A 342 -3.77 -7.93 24.85
C ASN A 342 -4.57 -9.05 25.54
N LYS A 343 -4.21 -10.32 25.28
CA LYS A 343 -4.70 -11.44 26.09
C LYS A 343 -4.08 -11.26 27.48
N ARG A 344 -4.70 -10.40 28.29
CA ARG A 344 -4.69 -10.55 29.74
C ARG A 344 -5.96 -11.27 30.14
N GLY A 345 -5.77 -12.39 30.84
CA GLY A 345 -6.78 -13.32 31.34
C GLY A 345 -6.29 -14.74 31.07
N PHE A 346 -5.74 -15.49 32.02
CA PHE A 346 -5.91 -15.50 33.48
C PHE A 346 -4.60 -15.77 34.21
#